data_AF-A0A0R3W8Q7-F1
#
_entry.id   AF-A0A0R3W8Q7-F1
#
_cell.length_a   1.000
_cell.length_b   1.000
_cell.length_c   1.000
_cell.angle_alpha   90.00
_cell.angle_beta   90.00
_cell.angle_gamma   90.00
#
_symmetry.space_group_name_H-M   'P 1'
#
loop_
_entity.id
_entity.type
_entity.pdbx_description
1 polymer ?
#
loop_
_entity_poly.entity_id
_entity_poly.type
_entity_poly.pdbx_seq_one_letter_code
_entity_poly.pdbx_strand_id
1 'polypeptide(L)'
;MPIFSKKFSLPRMPPRKASSMTNLSQLDASTRSNEFGLDYGVVKARLSGRNLIFKNGRWRVEDGRGDSGDEPVGKEIGRLKNENRKLYEENNLLKIKVDILLDMLAETTAEVRLQEDEIESLRSLIHRKPLSTFSQPAMSTA
;
A
#
# COMPACT_ATOMS: atom_id res chain seq x y z
N MET A 1 -34.66 -46.57 -54.65
CA MET A 1 -34.07 -47.52 -53.66
C MET A 1 -32.69 -47.00 -53.24
N PRO A 2 -32.30 -47.11 -51.96
CA PRO A 2 -31.59 -46.05 -51.23
C PRO A 2 -30.06 -46.02 -51.43
N ILE A 3 -29.52 -44.80 -51.61
CA ILE A 3 -28.13 -44.46 -51.98
C ILE A 3 -27.18 -44.17 -50.79
N PHE A 4 -27.62 -44.31 -49.54
CA PHE A 4 -26.77 -44.01 -48.38
C PHE A 4 -26.77 -45.16 -47.35
N SER A 5 -25.84 -46.10 -47.50
CA SER A 5 -25.68 -47.27 -46.63
C SER A 5 -24.40 -47.24 -45.77
N LYS A 6 -23.91 -46.06 -45.38
CA LYS A 6 -22.90 -45.96 -44.31
C LYS A 6 -23.38 -45.00 -43.23
N LYS A 7 -23.85 -45.57 -42.11
CA LYS A 7 -24.11 -44.84 -40.87
C LYS A 7 -22.76 -44.37 -40.34
N PHE A 8 -22.66 -43.07 -40.05
CA PHE A 8 -21.47 -42.47 -39.44
C PHE A 8 -21.05 -43.25 -38.20
N SER A 9 -19.83 -43.80 -38.21
CA SER A 9 -19.23 -44.50 -37.09
C SER A 9 -17.95 -43.78 -36.68
N LEU A 10 -17.89 -43.30 -35.46
CA LEU A 10 -16.68 -42.68 -34.93
C LEU A 10 -15.56 -43.71 -34.80
N PRO A 11 -14.32 -43.40 -35.24
CA PRO A 11 -13.18 -44.29 -35.04
C PRO A 11 -12.95 -44.49 -33.54
N ARG A 12 -12.76 -45.75 -33.13
CA ARG A 12 -12.50 -46.10 -31.73
C ARG A 12 -11.14 -45.51 -31.34
N MET A 13 -11.18 -44.43 -30.58
CA MET A 13 -9.98 -43.72 -30.14
C MET A 13 -9.12 -44.65 -29.29
N PRO A 14 -7.78 -44.69 -29.49
CA PRO A 14 -6.92 -45.48 -28.63
C PRO A 14 -7.03 -44.99 -27.17
N PRO A 15 -6.97 -45.90 -26.19
CA PRO A 15 -7.03 -45.54 -24.78
C PRO A 15 -5.91 -44.55 -24.43
N ARG A 16 -6.25 -43.48 -23.71
CA ARG A 16 -5.26 -42.48 -23.25
C ARG A 16 -4.25 -43.17 -22.35
N LYS A 17 -2.96 -43.00 -22.64
CA LYS A 17 -1.83 -43.55 -21.85
C LYS A 17 -1.57 -42.80 -20.53
N ALA A 18 -2.19 -41.65 -20.34
CA ALA A 18 -2.11 -40.90 -19.09
C ALA A 18 -3.28 -41.30 -18.20
N SER A 19 -2.99 -42.02 -17.12
CA SER A 19 -3.91 -42.11 -15.99
C SER A 19 -4.18 -40.69 -15.50
N SER A 20 -5.44 -40.34 -15.28
CA SER A 20 -5.76 -39.13 -14.52
C SER A 20 -4.98 -39.18 -13.21
N MET A 21 -4.39 -38.07 -12.75
CA MET A 21 -3.82 -37.98 -11.39
C MET A 21 -4.88 -38.23 -10.30
N THR A 22 -6.14 -38.33 -10.69
CA THR A 22 -7.24 -38.74 -9.84
C THR A 22 -7.19 -40.25 -9.61
N ASN A 23 -6.93 -40.66 -8.37
CA ASN A 23 -7.04 -42.06 -7.93
C ASN A 23 -8.48 -42.61 -7.97
N LEU A 24 -9.44 -41.84 -8.49
CA LEU A 24 -10.88 -42.14 -8.46
C LEU A 24 -11.22 -43.49 -9.08
N SER A 25 -10.53 -43.89 -10.15
CA SER A 25 -10.75 -45.18 -10.83
C SER A 25 -10.13 -46.38 -10.10
N GLN A 26 -9.21 -46.15 -9.16
CA GLN A 26 -8.53 -47.19 -8.39
C GLN A 26 -9.19 -47.45 -7.03
N LEU A 27 -10.05 -46.54 -6.57
CA LEU A 27 -10.77 -46.68 -5.32
C LEU A 27 -12.01 -47.56 -5.47
N ASP A 28 -12.34 -48.32 -4.43
CA ASP A 28 -13.60 -49.05 -4.35
C ASP A 28 -14.80 -48.09 -4.31
N ALA A 29 -15.99 -48.58 -4.70
CA ALA A 29 -17.19 -47.76 -4.77
C ALA A 29 -17.55 -47.10 -3.43
N SER A 30 -17.36 -47.82 -2.32
CA SER A 30 -17.58 -47.32 -0.96
C SER A 30 -16.60 -46.20 -0.59
N THR A 31 -15.30 -46.41 -0.80
CA THR A 31 -14.26 -45.42 -0.52
C THR A 31 -14.45 -44.16 -1.36
N ARG A 32 -14.79 -44.34 -2.64
CA ARG A 32 -15.12 -43.24 -3.55
C ARG A 32 -16.29 -42.41 -3.05
N SER A 33 -17.36 -43.05 -2.61
CA SER A 33 -18.54 -42.35 -2.06
C SER A 33 -18.26 -41.66 -0.72
N ASN A 34 -17.34 -42.18 0.08
CA ASN A 34 -17.00 -41.59 1.37
C ASN A 34 -16.07 -40.37 1.22
N GLU A 35 -15.09 -40.43 0.32
CA GLU A 35 -14.12 -39.34 0.14
C GLU A 35 -14.62 -38.22 -0.79
N PHE A 36 -15.33 -38.59 -1.86
CA PHE A 36 -15.77 -37.67 -2.93
C PHE A 36 -17.29 -37.59 -3.04
N GLY A 37 -18.01 -38.08 -2.04
CA GLY A 37 -19.47 -37.98 -1.98
C GLY A 37 -19.94 -36.55 -1.76
N LEU A 38 -21.25 -36.36 -1.89
CA LEU A 38 -21.91 -35.10 -1.60
C LEU A 38 -22.04 -34.82 -0.09
N ASP A 39 -21.72 -35.80 0.75
CA ASP A 39 -21.73 -35.69 2.21
C ASP A 39 -20.36 -35.23 2.73
N TYR A 40 -20.00 -33.99 2.42
CA TYR A 40 -18.71 -33.40 2.81
C TYR A 40 -18.74 -32.74 4.20
N GLY A 41 -19.84 -32.86 4.94
CA GLY A 41 -20.01 -32.25 6.27
C GLY A 41 -19.79 -30.73 6.26
N VAL A 42 -19.20 -30.21 7.34
CA VAL A 42 -18.88 -28.78 7.45
C VAL A 42 -17.51 -28.51 6.83
N VAL A 43 -17.45 -27.58 5.87
CA VAL A 43 -16.19 -27.21 5.20
C VAL A 43 -15.21 -26.63 6.23
N LYS A 44 -14.02 -27.24 6.33
CA LYS A 44 -12.94 -26.79 7.20
C LYS A 44 -11.73 -26.33 6.38
N ALA A 45 -10.99 -25.36 6.89
CA ALA A 45 -9.73 -24.91 6.31
C ALA A 45 -8.70 -24.63 7.41
N ARG A 46 -7.41 -24.81 7.13
CA ARG A 46 -6.34 -24.44 8.04
C ARG A 46 -5.50 -23.34 7.41
N LEU A 47 -5.55 -22.14 7.98
CA LEU A 47 -4.84 -20.97 7.47
C LEU A 47 -4.00 -20.35 8.59
N SER A 48 -2.71 -20.11 8.32
CA SER A 48 -1.76 -19.56 9.29
C SER A 48 -1.76 -20.28 10.64
N GLY A 49 -1.91 -21.61 10.62
CA GLY A 49 -1.94 -22.45 11.83
C GLY A 49 -3.27 -22.49 12.57
N ARG A 50 -4.28 -21.71 12.18
CA ARG A 50 -5.63 -21.70 12.76
C ARG A 50 -6.57 -22.58 11.96
N ASN A 51 -7.43 -23.33 12.65
CA ASN A 51 -8.51 -24.10 12.01
C ASN A 51 -9.73 -23.19 11.85
N LEU A 52 -10.36 -23.26 10.68
CA LEU A 52 -11.50 -22.44 10.28
C LEU A 52 -12.62 -23.37 9.83
N ILE A 53 -13.87 -22.98 10.09
CA ILE A 53 -15.09 -23.66 9.68
C ILE A 53 -15.96 -22.67 8.91
N PHE A 54 -16.49 -23.08 7.76
CA PHE A 54 -17.46 -22.29 7.01
C PHE A 54 -18.88 -22.54 7.54
N LYS A 55 -19.50 -21.51 8.14
CA LYS A 55 -20.87 -21.54 8.66
C LYS A 55 -21.60 -20.24 8.32
N ASN A 56 -22.86 -20.33 7.90
CA ASN A 56 -23.71 -19.17 7.55
C ASN A 56 -23.06 -18.20 6.54
N GLY A 57 -22.36 -18.73 5.53
CA GLY A 57 -21.71 -17.90 4.50
C GLY A 57 -20.40 -17.23 4.93
N ARG A 58 -19.88 -17.50 6.13
CA ARG A 58 -18.64 -16.90 6.66
C ARG A 58 -17.69 -17.96 7.24
N TRP A 59 -16.39 -17.72 7.10
CA TRP A 59 -15.35 -18.46 7.82
C TRP A 59 -15.28 -18.03 9.28
N ARG A 60 -15.34 -18.98 10.21
CA ARG A 60 -15.18 -18.78 11.65
C ARG A 60 -14.05 -19.66 12.17
N VAL A 61 -13.36 -19.24 13.23
CA VAL A 61 -12.31 -20.05 13.85
C VAL A 61 -12.94 -21.26 14.56
N GLU A 62 -12.39 -22.45 14.34
CA GLU A 62 -12.73 -23.70 15.04
C GLU A 62 -12.16 -23.65 16.46
N ASP A 63 -12.71 -22.80 17.32
CA ASP A 63 -12.35 -22.80 18.74
C ASP A 63 -13.29 -23.72 19.51
N GLY A 64 -12.70 -24.68 20.25
CA GLY A 64 -13.40 -25.64 21.12
C GLY A 64 -14.03 -25.02 22.37
N ARG A 65 -14.33 -23.72 22.36
CA ARG A 65 -14.99 -23.00 23.46
C ARG A 65 -15.95 -21.96 22.90
N GLY A 66 -17.23 -22.35 22.89
CA GLY A 66 -18.33 -21.42 23.03
C GLY A 66 -18.72 -20.65 21.77
N ASP A 67 -20.02 -20.71 21.52
CA ASP A 67 -20.83 -19.87 20.63
C ASP A 67 -20.81 -18.37 21.06
N SER A 68 -19.64 -17.82 21.37
CA SER A 68 -19.44 -16.50 21.98
C SER A 68 -18.15 -15.82 21.48
N GLY A 69 -17.77 -16.10 20.22
CA GLY A 69 -16.44 -15.81 19.68
C GLY A 69 -16.33 -14.73 18.61
N ASP A 70 -17.40 -13.99 18.28
CA ASP A 70 -17.30 -12.82 17.36
C ASP A 70 -16.71 -11.58 18.06
N GLU A 71 -16.56 -11.63 19.38
CA GLU A 71 -16.15 -10.53 20.25
C GLU A 71 -14.64 -10.19 20.25
N PRO A 72 -13.69 -11.14 20.39
CA PRO A 72 -12.26 -10.79 20.49
C PRO A 72 -11.67 -10.27 19.17
N VAL A 73 -12.03 -10.88 18.04
CA VAL A 73 -11.52 -10.47 16.72
C VAL A 73 -12.14 -9.14 16.27
N GLY A 74 -13.45 -8.92 16.52
CA GLY A 74 -14.11 -7.64 16.23
C GLY A 74 -13.56 -6.49 17.07
N LYS A 75 -13.30 -6.72 18.35
CA LYS A 75 -12.67 -5.74 19.25
C LYS A 75 -11.24 -5.41 18.85
N GLU A 76 -10.44 -6.41 18.50
CA GLU A 76 -9.07 -6.20 18.03
C GLU A 76 -9.05 -5.40 16.71
N ILE A 77 -9.89 -5.77 15.74
CA ILE A 77 -10.03 -5.05 14.48
C ILE A 77 -10.50 -3.60 14.72
N GLY A 78 -11.45 -3.39 15.63
CA GLY A 78 -11.94 -2.06 16.01
C GLY A 78 -10.84 -1.20 16.64
N ARG A 79 -10.04 -1.79 17.54
CA ARG A 79 -8.89 -1.11 18.15
C ARG A 79 -7.83 -0.76 17.11
N LEU A 80 -7.44 -1.71 16.26
CA LEU A 80 -6.47 -1.48 15.19
C LEU A 80 -6.95 -0.39 14.23
N LYS A 81 -8.23 -0.36 13.86
CA LYS A 81 -8.80 0.68 13.01
C LYS A 81 -8.74 2.07 13.67
N ASN A 82 -8.99 2.14 14.97
CA ASN A 82 -8.89 3.39 15.72
C ASN A 82 -7.45 3.88 15.85
N GLU A 83 -6.50 3.00 16.19
CA GLU A 83 -5.07 3.33 16.24
C GLU A 83 -4.57 3.78 14.87
N ASN A 84 -4.96 3.09 13.79
CA ASN A 84 -4.59 3.45 12.43
C ASN A 84 -5.13 4.83 12.01
N ARG A 85 -6.39 5.15 12.35
CA ARG A 85 -6.96 6.50 12.14
C ARG A 85 -6.16 7.57 12.88
N LYS A 86 -5.84 7.34 14.16
CA LYS A 86 -5.05 8.28 14.97
C LYS A 86 -3.67 8.51 14.36
N LEU A 87 -3.00 7.44 13.92
CA LEU A 87 -1.70 7.54 13.25
C LEU A 87 -1.79 8.33 11.93
N TYR A 88 -2.87 8.17 11.15
CA TYR A 88 -3.08 8.97 9.94
C TYR A 88 -3.26 10.46 10.25
N GLU A 89 -4.03 10.80 11.29
CA GLU A 89 -4.24 12.18 11.73
C GLU A 89 -2.94 12.81 12.24
N GLU A 90 -2.17 12.09 13.07
CA GLU A 90 -0.85 12.53 13.54
C GLU A 90 0.13 12.71 12.38
N ASN A 91 0.16 11.78 11.42
CA ASN A 91 1.01 11.87 10.25
C ASN A 91 0.67 13.11 9.40
N ASN A 92 -0.61 13.39 9.19
CA ASN A 92 -1.05 14.57 8.46
C ASN A 92 -0.66 15.88 9.20
N LEU A 93 -0.87 15.92 10.51
CA LEU A 93 -0.45 17.06 11.33
C LEU A 93 1.06 17.29 11.27
N LEU A 94 1.85 16.22 11.33
CA LEU A 94 3.31 16.31 11.23
C LEU A 94 3.76 16.84 9.88
N LYS A 95 3.13 16.42 8.77
CA LYS A 95 3.41 16.96 7.44
C LYS A 95 3.17 18.47 7.38
N ILE A 96 2.01 18.93 7.84
CA ILE A 96 1.67 20.35 7.88
C ILE A 96 2.67 21.15 8.73
N LYS A 97 3.08 20.61 9.88
CA LYS A 97 4.10 21.26 10.73
C LYS A 97 5.45 21.39 10.02
N VAL A 98 5.87 20.37 9.28
CA VAL A 98 7.11 20.41 8.49
C VAL A 98 7.02 21.48 7.41
N ASP A 99 5.90 21.53 6.67
CA ASP A 99 5.70 22.54 5.61
C ASP A 99 5.77 23.96 6.18
N ILE A 100 5.06 24.24 7.28
CA ILE A 100 5.09 25.57 7.93
C ILE A 100 6.50 25.91 8.44
N LEU A 101 7.22 24.94 9.03
CA LEU A 101 8.58 25.15 9.50
C LEU A 101 9.54 25.45 8.34
N LEU A 102 9.35 24.82 7.18
CA LEU A 102 10.12 25.10 5.98
C LEU A 102 9.83 26.50 5.45
N ASP A 103 8.55 26.92 5.44
CA ASP A 103 8.17 28.27 5.03
C ASP A 103 8.79 29.34 5.94
N MET A 104 8.70 29.16 7.27
CA MET A 104 9.32 30.08 8.23
C MET A 104 10.85 30.10 8.10
N LEU A 105 11.48 28.96 7.83
CA LEU A 105 12.92 28.89 7.61
C LEU A 105 13.33 29.59 6.30
N ALA A 106 12.54 29.45 5.25
CA ALA A 106 12.75 30.16 4.00
C ALA A 106 12.59 31.68 4.16
N GLU A 107 11.55 32.12 4.89
CA GLU A 107 11.29 33.53 5.20
C GLU A 107 12.46 34.15 5.98
N THR A 108 12.86 33.55 7.10
CA THR A 108 14.00 34.02 7.90
C THR A 108 15.31 34.02 7.11
N THR A 109 15.54 33.02 6.24
CA THR A 109 16.72 33.01 5.37
C THR A 109 16.69 34.15 4.35
N ALA A 110 15.52 34.47 3.78
CA ALA A 110 15.37 35.59 2.87
C ALA A 110 15.58 36.94 3.57
N GLU A 111 15.04 37.12 4.79
CA GLU A 111 15.25 38.32 5.60
C GLU A 111 16.73 38.55 5.92
N VAL A 112 17.45 37.50 6.36
CA VAL A 112 18.89 37.59 6.64
C VAL A 112 19.66 38.01 5.39
N ARG A 113 19.35 37.42 4.23
CA ARG A 113 20.02 37.81 2.97
C ARG A 113 19.77 39.26 2.59
N LEU A 114 18.54 39.74 2.74
CA LEU A 114 18.23 41.16 2.48
C LEU A 114 18.99 42.10 3.42
N GLN A 115 19.11 41.73 4.70
CA GLN A 115 19.89 42.51 5.68
C GLN A 115 21.39 42.49 5.34
N GLU A 116 21.94 41.36 4.92
CA GLU A 116 23.34 41.24 4.48
C GLU A 116 23.62 42.16 3.28
N ASP A 117 22.73 42.14 2.28
CA ASP A 117 22.83 42.99 1.08
C ASP A 117 22.75 44.49 1.44
N GLU A 118 21.86 44.87 2.36
CA GLU A 118 21.73 46.26 2.84
C GLU A 118 22.99 46.72 3.58
N ILE A 119 23.54 45.87 4.46
CA ILE A 119 24.79 46.16 5.19
C ILE A 119 25.94 46.36 4.20
N GLU A 120 26.06 45.50 3.18
CA GLU A 120 27.12 45.61 2.17
C GLU A 120 26.96 46.89 1.33
N SER A 121 25.73 47.23 0.94
CA SER A 121 25.42 48.48 0.26
C SER A 121 25.82 49.71 1.09
N LEU A 122 25.45 49.76 2.37
CA LEU A 122 25.82 50.84 3.29
C LEU A 122 27.33 50.93 3.48
N ARG A 123 28.02 49.80 3.62
CA ARG A 123 29.49 49.74 3.67
C ARG A 123 30.09 50.34 2.41
N SER A 124 29.60 49.98 1.22
CA SER A 124 30.10 50.52 -0.05
C SER A 124 29.93 52.04 -0.13
N LEU A 125 28.83 52.57 0.41
CA LEU A 125 28.52 54.01 0.41
C LEU A 125 29.46 54.78 1.35
N ILE A 126 29.78 54.22 2.52
CA ILE A 126 30.74 54.80 3.47
C ILE A 126 32.17 54.77 2.90
N HIS A 127 32.56 53.69 2.21
CA HIS A 127 33.90 53.56 1.64
C HIS A 127 34.12 54.44 0.39
N ARG A 128 33.06 54.96 -0.24
CA ARG A 128 33.16 56.07 -1.19
C ARG A 128 33.43 57.38 -0.44
N LYS A 129 34.71 57.71 -0.22
CA LYS A 129 35.16 59.04 0.22
C LYS A 129 34.51 60.14 -0.65
N PRO A 130 34.07 61.28 -0.07
CA PRO A 130 33.65 62.42 -0.88
C PRO A 130 34.86 62.95 -1.64
N LEU A 131 34.77 63.00 -2.97
CA LEU A 131 35.71 63.73 -3.81
C LEU A 131 35.53 65.23 -3.50
N SER A 132 36.23 65.72 -2.48
CA SER A 132 36.45 67.14 -2.26
C SER A 132 37.46 67.62 -3.31
N THR A 133 37.00 67.98 -4.50
CA THR A 133 37.81 68.78 -5.42
C THR A 133 37.73 70.24 -4.98
N PHE A 134 38.55 70.59 -3.97
CA PHE A 134 39.04 71.96 -3.82
C PHE A 134 40.06 72.17 -4.95
N SER A 135 39.64 72.82 -6.04
CA SER A 135 40.56 73.37 -7.03
C SER A 135 40.38 74.89 -7.01
N GLN A 136 41.20 75.56 -6.21
CA GLN A 136 41.43 77.00 -6.39
C GLN A 136 42.30 77.18 -7.64
N PRO A 137 41.93 78.08 -8.57
CA PRO A 137 42.81 78.39 -9.69
C PRO A 137 43.97 79.24 -9.21
N ALA A 138 45.19 78.75 -9.40
CA ALA A 138 46.40 79.54 -9.22
C ALA A 138 46.47 80.60 -10.35
N MET A 139 46.25 81.86 -9.98
CA MET A 139 46.58 83.01 -10.82
C MET A 139 48.10 83.09 -10.96
N SER A 140 48.61 82.78 -12.15
CA SER A 140 50.02 82.92 -12.50
C SER A 140 50.28 84.34 -13.01
N THR A 141 51.19 85.03 -12.33
CA THR A 141 51.83 86.27 -12.73
C THR A 141 52.93 86.00 -13.75
N ALA A 142 52.86 86.62 -14.93
CA ALA A 142 54.00 87.12 -15.73
C ALA A 142 53.46 87.95 -16.89
#